data_AF-A0AAP2K1H2-F1
#
_entry.id   AF-A0AAP2K1H2-F1
#
_cell.length_a   1.000
_cell.length_b   1.000
_cell.length_c   1.000
_cell.angle_alpha   90.00
_cell.angle_beta   90.00
_cell.angle_gamma   90.00
#
_symmetry.space_group_name_H-M   'P 1'
#
loop_
_entity.id
_entity.type
_entity.pdbx_description
1 polymer ?
#
loop_
_entity_poly.entity_id
_entity_poly.type
_entity_poly.pdbx_seq_one_letter_code
_entity_poly.pdbx_strand_id
1 'polypeptide(L)'
;MNPLWTVAPDWSERVTETLSWKTDVHISPTGAEQRVARRITPRRQFEFSVLVGDVARQQLENQLAMHGAGVWLLPLFTEGALLQTDLTVGQMTFAYENANVLLVGISHLYLVQHEQVALLPIIALSADTVTVSPLNQAWYAGAVIYPVASSVLTDMPPITRFTDSLSRLQCRFRLQQANPFSASMPPVSYRGFPVWDFPADWQEDRKAEYQRQLLELDNGYGLPFRTDTAKRAFYLQHHQWLLSGIENQVLLRQRLMWLRGRQRAAWVSHQTDDLTPIAVNGYQLSVINTGLSLIQYQHGRRDLAVQLVDGTFIYGRIINVQQVGEFERLQLDIALPAIEHIQCISFMTLCRQNTDDITFTYHSGRDGVAEVSTVFRGVRDELE
;
A
#
# COMPACT_ATOMS: atom_id res chain seq x y z
N MET A 1 -21.89 -22.25 -16.07
CA MET A 1 -22.07 -20.99 -15.32
C MET A 1 -21.16 -21.07 -14.10
N ASN A 2 -20.36 -20.04 -13.82
CA ASN A 2 -19.44 -20.07 -12.68
C ASN A 2 -20.22 -20.00 -11.37
N PRO A 3 -19.91 -20.81 -10.34
CA PRO A 3 -20.56 -20.71 -9.04
C PRO A 3 -20.29 -19.35 -8.39
N LEU A 4 -21.32 -18.78 -7.77
CA LEU A 4 -21.22 -17.57 -6.96
C LEU A 4 -20.88 -17.94 -5.52
N TRP A 5 -19.88 -17.30 -4.96
CA TRP A 5 -19.57 -17.39 -3.54
C TRP A 5 -20.53 -16.50 -2.75
N THR A 6 -21.44 -17.10 -1.97
CA THR A 6 -22.52 -16.39 -1.28
C THR A 6 -22.24 -16.14 0.21
N VAL A 7 -21.21 -16.75 0.77
CA VAL A 7 -20.92 -16.71 2.21
C VAL A 7 -19.99 -15.56 2.53
N ALA A 8 -20.47 -14.60 3.32
CA ALA A 8 -19.68 -13.46 3.77
C ALA A 8 -18.58 -13.87 4.77
N PRO A 9 -17.48 -13.11 4.84
CA PRO A 9 -16.43 -13.31 5.84
C PRO A 9 -16.97 -13.09 7.27
N ASP A 10 -16.41 -13.85 8.21
CA ASP A 10 -16.56 -13.61 9.64
C ASP A 10 -15.69 -12.41 10.02
N TRP A 11 -16.31 -11.23 10.13
CA TRP A 11 -15.64 -9.97 10.48
C TRP A 11 -15.15 -9.87 11.93
N SER A 12 -15.37 -10.90 12.75
CA SER A 12 -14.65 -11.01 14.03
C SER A 12 -13.16 -11.31 13.82
N GLU A 13 -12.80 -11.83 12.65
CA GLU A 13 -11.44 -11.97 12.15
C GLU A 13 -11.19 -10.95 11.01
N ARG A 14 -9.92 -10.69 10.71
CA ARG A 14 -9.54 -9.70 9.70
C ARG A 14 -9.59 -10.32 8.31
N VAL A 15 -10.04 -9.54 7.33
CA VAL A 15 -9.94 -9.90 5.90
C VAL A 15 -8.65 -9.30 5.36
N THR A 16 -7.85 -10.09 4.65
CA THR A 16 -6.61 -9.60 4.04
C THR A 16 -6.71 -9.59 2.52
N GLU A 17 -6.17 -8.54 1.91
CA GLU A 17 -5.98 -8.43 0.46
C GLU A 17 -4.50 -8.19 0.17
N THR A 18 -3.87 -9.11 -0.56
CA THR A 18 -2.47 -8.97 -0.99
C THR A 18 -2.40 -8.54 -2.45
N LEU A 19 -1.69 -7.44 -2.71
CA LEU A 19 -1.30 -6.97 -4.02
C LEU A 19 0.12 -7.44 -4.32
N SER A 20 0.27 -8.32 -5.30
CA SER A 20 1.55 -8.91 -5.69
C SER A 20 2.02 -8.39 -7.04
N TRP A 21 2.99 -7.48 -7.04
CA TRP A 21 3.76 -7.11 -8.23
C TRP A 21 4.78 -8.19 -8.58
N LYS A 22 5.58 -7.96 -9.62
CA LYS A 22 6.73 -8.81 -9.93
C LYS A 22 7.79 -7.92 -10.57
N THR A 23 8.87 -7.70 -9.86
CA THR A 23 9.97 -6.86 -10.29
C THR A 23 11.27 -7.65 -10.19
N ASP A 24 12.05 -7.65 -11.26
CA ASP A 24 13.42 -8.13 -11.21
C ASP A 24 14.32 -6.96 -10.85
N VAL A 25 15.12 -7.11 -9.80
CA VAL A 25 16.05 -6.10 -9.30
C VAL A 25 17.45 -6.67 -9.43
N HIS A 26 18.22 -6.17 -10.39
CA HIS A 26 19.63 -6.52 -10.59
C HIS A 26 20.49 -5.51 -9.84
N ILE A 27 21.28 -5.99 -8.87
CA ILE A 27 22.09 -5.13 -8.00
C ILE A 27 23.57 -5.41 -8.27
N SER A 28 24.34 -4.36 -8.56
CA SER A 28 25.79 -4.46 -8.71
C SER A 28 26.50 -4.52 -7.35
N PRO A 29 27.79 -4.91 -7.28
CA PRO A 29 28.58 -4.84 -6.05
C PRO A 29 28.71 -3.42 -5.47
N THR A 30 28.51 -2.38 -6.30
CA THR A 30 28.52 -0.98 -5.86
C THR A 30 27.15 -0.49 -5.40
N GLY A 31 26.13 -1.37 -5.42
CA GLY A 31 24.76 -1.06 -5.06
C GLY A 31 23.99 -0.26 -6.11
N ALA A 32 24.46 -0.19 -7.35
CA ALA A 32 23.66 0.33 -8.46
C ALA A 32 22.57 -0.68 -8.83
N GLU A 33 21.36 -0.23 -9.11
CA GLU A 33 20.22 -1.11 -9.39
C GLU A 33 19.65 -0.90 -10.79
N GLN A 34 19.34 -2.00 -11.47
CA GLN A 34 18.46 -2.00 -12.64
C GLN A 34 17.17 -2.73 -12.27
N ARG A 35 16.03 -2.08 -12.49
CA ARG A 35 14.72 -2.53 -11.99
C ARG A 35 13.74 -2.69 -13.14
N VAL A 36 13.21 -3.91 -13.32
CA VAL A 36 12.31 -4.23 -14.44
C VAL A 36 11.02 -4.84 -13.92
N ALA A 37 9.90 -4.14 -14.10
CA ALA A 37 8.58 -4.71 -13.83
C ALA A 37 8.22 -5.78 -14.87
N ARG A 38 7.87 -6.98 -14.40
CA ARG A 38 7.46 -8.12 -15.23
C ARG A 38 5.96 -8.27 -15.35
N ARG A 39 5.19 -7.61 -14.48
CA ARG A 39 3.72 -7.58 -14.52
C ARG A 39 3.24 -6.19 -14.94
N ILE A 40 2.17 -6.17 -15.74
CA ILE A 40 1.47 -4.92 -16.11
C ILE A 40 0.65 -4.43 -14.91
N THR A 41 -0.13 -5.31 -14.30
CA THR A 41 -0.93 -5.08 -13.09
C THR A 41 -0.60 -6.14 -12.04
N PRO A 42 -0.67 -5.81 -10.73
CA PRO A 42 -0.41 -6.78 -9.69
C PRO A 42 -1.52 -7.84 -9.63
N ARG A 43 -1.18 -9.02 -9.14
CA ARG A 43 -2.19 -10.03 -8.78
C ARG A 43 -2.84 -9.63 -7.46
N ARG A 44 -4.13 -9.92 -7.32
CA ARG A 44 -4.89 -9.73 -6.08
C ARG A 44 -5.20 -11.09 -5.47
N GLN A 45 -4.96 -11.22 -4.17
CA GLN A 45 -5.33 -12.39 -3.39
C GLN A 45 -6.07 -11.96 -2.14
N PHE A 46 -7.18 -12.62 -1.84
CA PHE A 46 -7.97 -12.42 -0.63
C PHE A 46 -7.84 -13.63 0.28
N GLU A 47 -7.69 -13.38 1.58
CA GLU A 47 -7.75 -14.42 2.60
C GLU A 47 -8.67 -13.97 3.74
N PHE A 48 -9.60 -14.85 4.11
CA PHE A 48 -10.60 -14.61 5.16
C PHE A 48 -11.18 -15.92 5.68
N SER A 49 -11.66 -15.90 6.92
CA SER A 49 -12.44 -16.98 7.49
C SER A 49 -13.93 -16.81 7.23
N VAL A 50 -14.66 -17.91 7.11
CA VAL A 50 -16.13 -17.92 7.15
C VAL A 50 -16.62 -18.86 8.23
N LEU A 51 -17.71 -18.50 8.89
CA LEU A 51 -18.41 -19.33 9.86
C LEU A 51 -19.81 -19.65 9.31
N VAL A 52 -20.11 -20.94 9.10
CA VAL A 52 -21.35 -21.37 8.45
C VAL A 52 -22.04 -22.48 9.25
N GLY A 53 -23.36 -22.35 9.38
CA GLY A 53 -24.22 -23.27 10.10
C GLY A 53 -25.24 -23.99 9.22
N ASP A 54 -25.79 -25.07 9.73
CA ASP A 54 -27.02 -25.74 9.26
C ASP A 54 -27.04 -26.01 7.74
N VAL A 55 -28.08 -25.54 7.05
CA VAL A 55 -28.28 -25.75 5.61
C VAL A 55 -27.22 -24.99 4.79
N ALA A 56 -26.82 -23.80 5.22
CA ALA A 56 -25.82 -22.99 4.51
C ALA A 56 -24.45 -23.70 4.49
N ARG A 57 -24.08 -24.36 5.60
CA ARG A 57 -22.88 -25.21 5.66
C ARG A 57 -22.96 -26.36 4.64
N GLN A 58 -24.09 -27.08 4.61
CA GLN A 58 -24.29 -28.20 3.68
C GLN A 58 -24.19 -27.74 2.22
N GLN A 59 -24.81 -26.60 1.89
CA GLN A 59 -24.75 -26.01 0.56
C GLN A 59 -23.32 -25.62 0.18
N LEU A 60 -22.59 -24.95 1.08
CA LEU A 60 -21.21 -24.56 0.82
C LEU A 60 -20.29 -25.78 0.56
N GLU A 61 -20.39 -26.81 1.40
CA GLU A 61 -19.58 -28.03 1.23
C GLU A 61 -19.90 -28.74 -0.09
N ASN A 62 -21.18 -28.82 -0.48
CA ASN A 62 -21.57 -29.38 -1.78
C ASN A 62 -21.00 -28.56 -2.94
N GLN A 63 -21.06 -27.22 -2.85
CA GLN A 63 -20.49 -26.33 -3.86
C GLN A 63 -18.97 -26.49 -3.97
N LEU A 64 -18.27 -26.61 -2.85
CA LEU A 64 -16.82 -26.88 -2.81
C LEU A 64 -16.48 -28.25 -3.41
N ALA A 65 -17.24 -29.29 -3.10
CA ALA A 65 -17.04 -30.63 -3.66
C ALA A 65 -17.24 -30.66 -5.18
N MET A 66 -18.23 -29.92 -5.70
CA MET A 66 -18.52 -29.85 -7.14
C MET A 66 -17.57 -28.92 -7.91
N HIS A 67 -17.17 -27.80 -7.31
CA HIS A 67 -16.52 -26.69 -8.02
C HIS A 67 -15.20 -26.21 -7.41
N GLY A 68 -14.62 -26.94 -6.46
CA GLY A 68 -13.43 -26.48 -5.73
C GLY A 68 -12.22 -26.13 -6.61
N ALA A 69 -12.05 -26.78 -7.77
CA ALA A 69 -10.99 -26.44 -8.75
C ALA A 69 -11.43 -25.45 -9.84
N GLY A 70 -12.70 -25.03 -9.83
CA GLY A 70 -13.29 -24.15 -10.83
C GLY A 70 -13.04 -22.66 -10.60
N VAL A 71 -13.54 -21.86 -11.53
CA VAL A 71 -13.58 -20.39 -11.40
C VAL A 71 -14.84 -19.98 -10.66
N TRP A 72 -14.68 -19.20 -9.61
CA TRP A 72 -15.75 -18.67 -8.77
C TRP A 72 -16.00 -17.19 -9.08
N LEU A 73 -17.26 -16.80 -9.01
CA LEU A 73 -17.63 -15.39 -8.88
C LEU A 73 -17.56 -15.04 -7.39
N LEU A 74 -16.59 -14.20 -7.02
CA LEU A 74 -16.36 -13.80 -5.64
C LEU A 74 -16.80 -12.35 -5.45
N PRO A 75 -17.83 -12.08 -4.62
CA PRO A 75 -18.09 -10.74 -4.12
C PRO A 75 -16.89 -10.22 -3.32
N LEU A 76 -16.41 -9.04 -3.68
CA LEU A 76 -15.34 -8.33 -2.99
C LEU A 76 -15.92 -7.67 -1.74
N PHE A 77 -16.00 -8.43 -0.65
CA PHE A 77 -16.67 -8.00 0.58
C PHE A 77 -16.05 -6.73 1.21
N THR A 78 -14.76 -6.50 0.98
CA THR A 78 -14.04 -5.29 1.44
C THR A 78 -14.44 -4.04 0.68
N GLU A 79 -15.07 -4.16 -0.49
CA GLU A 79 -15.47 -3.04 -1.35
C GLU A 79 -16.99 -2.85 -1.39
N GLY A 80 -17.74 -3.51 -0.49
CA GLY A 80 -19.20 -3.44 -0.42
C GLY A 80 -19.72 -2.06 -0.06
N ALA A 81 -20.61 -1.51 -0.88
CA ALA A 81 -21.22 -0.19 -0.68
C ALA A 81 -22.68 -0.30 -0.26
N LEU A 82 -23.12 0.57 0.66
CA LEU A 82 -24.53 0.70 1.02
C LEU A 82 -25.26 1.59 0.01
N LEU A 83 -26.42 1.11 -0.44
CA LEU A 83 -27.33 1.87 -1.26
C LEU A 83 -27.97 3.00 -0.44
N GLN A 84 -27.82 4.24 -0.91
CA GLN A 84 -28.32 5.43 -0.20
C GLN A 84 -29.75 5.82 -0.57
N THR A 85 -30.24 5.35 -1.72
CA THR A 85 -31.56 5.70 -2.26
C THR A 85 -32.24 4.46 -2.85
N ASP A 86 -33.55 4.39 -2.76
CA ASP A 86 -34.31 3.29 -3.36
C ASP A 86 -34.11 3.21 -4.89
N LEU A 87 -33.99 1.98 -5.40
CA LEU A 87 -33.95 1.66 -6.81
C LEU A 87 -35.25 0.99 -7.22
N THR A 88 -35.82 1.45 -8.32
CA THR A 88 -37.10 0.94 -8.83
C THR A 88 -36.91 -0.14 -9.89
N VAL A 89 -37.94 -0.95 -10.11
CA VAL A 89 -37.95 -1.96 -11.19
C VAL A 89 -37.73 -1.28 -12.54
N GLY A 90 -36.87 -1.86 -13.37
CA GLY A 90 -36.51 -1.34 -14.68
C GLY A 90 -35.46 -0.23 -14.67
N GLN A 91 -35.12 0.34 -13.50
CA GLN A 91 -34.01 1.29 -13.38
C GLN A 91 -32.69 0.60 -13.77
N MET A 92 -31.82 1.35 -14.44
CA MET A 92 -30.54 0.83 -14.96
C MET A 92 -29.32 1.53 -14.39
N THR A 93 -29.49 2.73 -13.84
CA THR A 93 -28.36 3.56 -13.37
C THR A 93 -28.58 3.96 -11.92
N PHE A 94 -27.52 3.86 -11.12
CA PHE A 94 -27.53 4.29 -9.72
C PHE A 94 -26.14 4.81 -9.29
N ALA A 95 -26.13 5.52 -8.17
CA ALA A 95 -24.91 6.11 -7.62
C ALA A 95 -23.99 5.03 -7.04
N TYR A 96 -22.71 5.14 -7.35
CA TYR A 96 -21.63 4.36 -6.76
C TYR A 96 -20.37 5.23 -6.81
N GLU A 97 -20.02 5.80 -5.67
CA GLU A 97 -18.89 6.72 -5.56
C GLU A 97 -17.58 6.05 -6.00
N ASN A 98 -16.75 6.77 -6.77
CA ASN A 98 -15.50 6.26 -7.32
C ASN A 98 -15.66 4.99 -8.20
N ALA A 99 -16.81 4.85 -8.89
CA ALA A 99 -17.10 3.72 -9.78
C ALA A 99 -16.02 3.51 -10.85
N ASN A 100 -15.52 4.59 -11.46
CA ASN A 100 -14.47 4.56 -12.48
C ASN A 100 -13.08 4.16 -11.95
N VAL A 101 -12.92 3.92 -10.65
CA VAL A 101 -11.67 3.45 -10.03
C VAL A 101 -11.89 2.07 -9.41
N LEU A 102 -12.93 1.92 -8.59
CA LEU A 102 -13.21 0.70 -7.84
C LEU A 102 -13.79 -0.43 -8.70
N LEU A 103 -14.57 -0.09 -9.74
CA LEU A 103 -15.24 -1.09 -10.57
C LEU A 103 -14.51 -1.39 -11.89
N VAL A 104 -13.32 -0.83 -12.12
CA VAL A 104 -12.59 -1.06 -13.37
C VAL A 104 -12.12 -2.52 -13.45
N GLY A 105 -12.52 -3.20 -14.52
CA GLY A 105 -12.24 -4.63 -14.69
C GLY A 105 -13.17 -5.56 -13.91
N ILE A 106 -14.17 -5.02 -13.21
CA ILE A 106 -15.28 -5.77 -12.62
C ILE A 106 -16.37 -5.94 -13.67
N SER A 107 -16.97 -7.13 -13.71
CA SER A 107 -17.99 -7.47 -14.71
C SER A 107 -19.42 -7.50 -14.15
N HIS A 108 -19.57 -7.79 -12.86
CA HIS A 108 -20.87 -7.92 -12.23
C HIS A 108 -20.88 -7.24 -10.85
N LEU A 109 -22.07 -6.85 -10.41
CA LEU A 109 -22.37 -6.42 -9.05
C LEU A 109 -23.30 -7.44 -8.39
N TYR A 110 -23.07 -7.73 -7.13
CA TYR A 110 -23.90 -8.59 -6.30
C TYR A 110 -24.65 -7.74 -5.30
N LEU A 111 -25.97 -7.67 -5.44
CA LEU A 111 -26.86 -6.93 -4.54
C LEU A 111 -27.45 -7.88 -3.51
N VAL A 112 -27.45 -7.46 -2.25
CA VAL A 112 -27.96 -8.24 -1.12
C VAL A 112 -28.85 -7.37 -0.24
N GLN A 113 -30.06 -7.86 0.04
CA GLN A 113 -31.00 -7.27 0.98
C GLN A 113 -31.74 -8.41 1.70
N HIS A 114 -31.34 -8.70 2.94
CA HIS A 114 -31.81 -9.87 3.67
C HIS A 114 -31.57 -11.15 2.83
N GLU A 115 -32.62 -11.92 2.53
CA GLU A 115 -32.58 -13.13 1.69
C GLU A 115 -32.64 -12.83 0.17
N GLN A 116 -32.94 -11.58 -0.21
CA GLN A 116 -33.02 -11.19 -1.61
C GLN A 116 -31.64 -10.91 -2.16
N VAL A 117 -31.31 -11.56 -3.28
CA VAL A 117 -30.02 -11.44 -3.93
C VAL A 117 -30.18 -11.26 -5.44
N ALA A 118 -29.30 -10.48 -6.07
CA ALA A 118 -29.20 -10.43 -7.52
C ALA A 118 -27.75 -10.26 -7.97
N LEU A 119 -27.42 -10.88 -9.10
CA LEU A 119 -26.16 -10.69 -9.80
C LEU A 119 -26.45 -9.89 -11.07
N LEU A 120 -25.92 -8.67 -11.15
CA LEU A 120 -26.19 -7.72 -12.22
C LEU A 120 -24.94 -7.47 -13.05
N PRO A 121 -24.95 -7.71 -14.37
CA PRO A 121 -23.83 -7.32 -15.23
C PRO A 121 -23.70 -5.80 -15.34
N ILE A 122 -22.46 -5.32 -15.27
CA ILE A 122 -22.11 -3.90 -15.51
C ILE A 122 -22.10 -3.65 -17.02
N ILE A 123 -22.79 -2.61 -17.45
CA ILE A 123 -22.85 -2.16 -18.85
C ILE A 123 -21.90 -0.98 -19.07
N ALA A 124 -21.91 0.00 -18.17
CA ALA A 124 -21.07 1.20 -18.27
C ALA A 124 -20.73 1.76 -16.90
N LEU A 125 -19.62 2.50 -16.83
CA LEU A 125 -19.14 3.21 -15.64
C LEU A 125 -18.98 4.69 -15.97
N SER A 126 -19.42 5.55 -15.06
CA SER A 126 -19.04 6.95 -14.97
C SER A 126 -18.17 7.16 -13.72
N ALA A 127 -17.84 8.42 -13.37
CA ALA A 127 -17.09 8.71 -12.15
C ALA A 127 -17.79 8.17 -10.89
N ASP A 128 -19.07 8.54 -10.70
CA ASP A 128 -19.82 8.23 -9.47
C ASP A 128 -21.14 7.50 -9.74
N THR A 129 -21.32 6.96 -10.94
CA THR A 129 -22.49 6.17 -11.28
C THR A 129 -22.10 4.92 -12.05
N VAL A 130 -22.92 3.89 -11.88
CA VAL A 130 -22.81 2.62 -12.61
C VAL A 130 -24.11 2.34 -13.33
N THR A 131 -24.00 1.88 -14.57
CA THR A 131 -25.13 1.41 -15.38
C THR A 131 -25.06 -0.11 -15.49
N VAL A 132 -26.17 -0.77 -15.19
CA VAL A 132 -26.37 -2.22 -15.18
C VAL A 132 -27.56 -2.62 -16.07
N SER A 133 -27.78 -3.92 -16.25
CA SER A 133 -29.03 -4.42 -16.83
C SER A 133 -30.26 -3.97 -16.04
N PRO A 134 -31.43 -3.79 -16.68
CA PRO A 134 -32.66 -3.37 -15.99
C PRO A 134 -32.95 -4.22 -14.76
N LEU A 135 -33.26 -3.57 -13.64
CA LEU A 135 -33.57 -4.24 -12.39
C LEU A 135 -34.90 -5.02 -12.51
N ASN A 136 -34.87 -6.30 -12.17
CA ASN A 136 -36.07 -7.14 -12.18
C ASN A 136 -36.93 -6.97 -10.92
N GLN A 137 -36.39 -6.33 -9.88
CA GLN A 137 -37.05 -6.08 -8.59
C GLN A 137 -36.57 -4.74 -8.02
N ALA A 138 -37.36 -4.16 -7.11
CA ALA A 138 -36.97 -2.96 -6.38
C ALA A 138 -35.94 -3.30 -5.29
N TRP A 139 -35.07 -2.34 -4.99
CA TRP A 139 -34.07 -2.43 -3.93
C TRP A 139 -34.16 -1.19 -3.06
N TYR A 140 -34.32 -1.35 -1.76
CA TYR A 140 -34.46 -0.20 -0.86
C TYR A 140 -33.10 0.25 -0.30
N ALA A 141 -33.02 1.51 0.10
CA ALA A 141 -31.87 2.06 0.81
C ALA A 141 -31.46 1.14 1.98
N GLY A 142 -30.15 0.96 2.17
CA GLY A 142 -29.56 -0.01 3.09
C GLY A 142 -29.26 -1.39 2.49
N ALA A 143 -29.70 -1.68 1.26
CA ALA A 143 -29.17 -2.84 0.51
C ALA A 143 -27.66 -2.69 0.29
N VAL A 144 -26.93 -3.80 0.28
CA VAL A 144 -25.47 -3.79 0.07
C VAL A 144 -25.14 -4.23 -1.35
N ILE A 145 -24.20 -3.53 -1.98
CA ILE A 145 -23.73 -3.76 -3.34
C ILE A 145 -22.26 -4.15 -3.29
N TYR A 146 -21.94 -5.37 -3.72
CA TYR A 146 -20.57 -5.87 -3.78
C TYR A 146 -20.08 -5.97 -5.24
N PRO A 147 -18.88 -5.45 -5.56
CA PRO A 147 -18.21 -5.78 -6.81
C PRO A 147 -17.93 -7.28 -6.89
N VAL A 148 -18.08 -7.90 -8.06
CA VAL A 148 -17.83 -9.34 -8.22
C VAL A 148 -16.69 -9.59 -9.19
N ALA A 149 -15.68 -10.31 -8.71
CA ALA A 149 -14.52 -10.69 -9.49
C ALA A 149 -14.49 -12.18 -9.79
N SER A 150 -13.96 -12.54 -10.96
CA SER A 150 -13.62 -13.94 -11.23
C SER A 150 -12.39 -14.33 -10.43
N SER A 151 -12.44 -15.46 -9.73
CA SER A 151 -11.39 -15.91 -8.82
C SER A 151 -11.28 -17.43 -8.79
N VAL A 152 -10.17 -17.92 -8.26
CA VAL A 152 -9.95 -19.35 -8.01
C VAL A 152 -9.48 -19.53 -6.57
N LEU A 153 -9.91 -20.63 -5.95
CA LEU A 153 -9.31 -21.08 -4.69
C LEU A 153 -7.85 -21.44 -4.95
N THR A 154 -6.93 -20.91 -4.14
CA THR A 154 -5.50 -21.26 -4.25
C THR A 154 -5.22 -22.65 -3.69
N ASP A 155 -6.00 -23.02 -2.68
CA ASP A 155 -5.99 -24.30 -1.99
C ASP A 155 -7.43 -24.61 -1.55
N MET A 156 -7.75 -25.90 -1.43
CA MET A 156 -9.04 -26.31 -0.88
C MET A 156 -9.09 -25.88 0.59
N PRO A 157 -10.05 -25.06 1.03
CA PRO A 157 -10.08 -24.54 2.38
C PRO A 157 -10.22 -25.69 3.40
N PRO A 158 -9.40 -25.72 4.45
CA PRO A 158 -9.58 -26.68 5.53
C PRO A 158 -10.92 -26.42 6.24
N ILE A 159 -11.65 -27.49 6.57
CA ILE A 159 -12.94 -27.41 7.27
C ILE A 159 -12.75 -27.83 8.72
N THR A 160 -12.94 -26.90 9.65
CA THR A 160 -12.96 -27.16 11.09
C THR A 160 -14.41 -27.26 11.55
N ARG A 161 -14.79 -28.39 12.13
CA ARG A 161 -16.15 -28.63 12.65
C ARG A 161 -16.17 -28.39 14.16
N PHE A 162 -17.09 -27.53 14.63
CA PHE A 162 -17.29 -27.29 16.06
C PHE A 162 -18.45 -28.10 16.61
N THR A 163 -19.51 -28.27 15.81
CA THR A 163 -20.65 -29.14 16.08
C THR A 163 -21.00 -29.95 14.83
N ASP A 164 -22.07 -30.73 14.88
CA ASP A 164 -22.66 -31.40 13.72
C ASP A 164 -23.24 -30.43 12.67
N SER A 165 -23.60 -29.21 13.09
CA SER A 165 -24.18 -28.19 12.22
C SER A 165 -23.27 -26.99 11.92
N LEU A 166 -22.28 -26.68 12.75
CA LEU A 166 -21.45 -25.47 12.66
C LEU A 166 -20.01 -25.78 12.24
N SER A 167 -19.51 -25.06 11.23
CA SER A 167 -18.13 -25.21 10.74
C SER A 167 -17.49 -23.88 10.35
N ARG A 168 -16.17 -23.81 10.49
CA ARG A 168 -15.34 -22.69 10.02
C ARG A 168 -14.42 -23.15 8.89
N LEU A 169 -14.26 -22.29 7.89
CA LEU A 169 -13.37 -22.50 6.75
C LEU A 169 -12.44 -21.30 6.61
N GLN A 170 -11.15 -21.55 6.36
CA GLN A 170 -10.19 -20.50 5.99
C GLN A 170 -10.04 -20.49 4.48
N CYS A 171 -10.55 -19.45 3.83
CA CYS A 171 -10.61 -19.36 2.38
C CYS A 171 -9.50 -18.46 1.84
N ARG A 172 -8.85 -18.92 0.77
CA ARG A 172 -7.88 -18.14 0.01
C ARG A 172 -8.26 -18.10 -1.46
N PHE A 173 -8.58 -16.91 -1.93
CA PHE A 173 -8.97 -16.66 -3.31
C PHE A 173 -7.93 -15.82 -4.02
N ARG A 174 -7.52 -16.24 -5.22
CA ARG A 174 -6.74 -15.40 -6.11
C ARG A 174 -7.61 -14.97 -7.27
N LEU A 175 -7.66 -13.67 -7.56
CA LEU A 175 -8.42 -13.18 -8.70
C LEU A 175 -7.81 -13.67 -10.00
N GLN A 176 -8.68 -14.08 -10.93
CA GLN A 176 -8.34 -14.53 -12.28
C GLN A 176 -8.73 -13.47 -13.32
N GLN A 177 -8.41 -12.22 -13.02
CA GLN A 177 -8.62 -11.09 -13.91
C GLN A 177 -7.50 -10.06 -13.71
N ALA A 178 -7.33 -9.18 -14.69
CA ALA A 178 -6.41 -8.05 -14.54
C ALA A 178 -6.88 -7.13 -13.41
N ASN A 179 -5.94 -6.41 -12.80
CA ASN A 179 -6.21 -5.38 -11.82
C ASN A 179 -5.90 -3.98 -12.38
N PRO A 180 -6.73 -3.41 -13.27
CA PRO A 180 -6.49 -2.14 -13.93
C PRO A 180 -6.79 -0.93 -13.02
N PHE A 181 -6.54 -1.07 -11.71
CA PHE A 181 -6.70 0.03 -10.76
C PHE A 181 -5.82 1.21 -11.18
N SER A 182 -6.36 2.43 -11.15
CA SER A 182 -5.64 3.60 -11.61
C SER A 182 -4.41 3.86 -10.74
N ALA A 183 -3.30 4.24 -11.38
CA ALA A 183 -2.09 4.66 -10.69
C ALA A 183 -2.06 6.19 -10.61
N SER A 184 -1.66 6.74 -9.47
CA SER A 184 -1.54 8.19 -9.26
C SER A 184 -0.18 8.51 -8.68
N MET A 185 0.60 9.33 -9.39
CA MET A 185 1.92 9.78 -8.93
C MET A 185 1.76 10.76 -7.76
N PRO A 186 2.67 10.74 -6.76
CA PRO A 186 2.71 11.83 -5.79
C PRO A 186 2.83 13.20 -6.48
N PRO A 187 2.11 14.22 -6.01
CA PRO A 187 1.97 15.49 -6.74
C PRO A 187 3.22 16.36 -6.68
N VAL A 188 4.03 16.22 -5.62
CA VAL A 188 5.24 17.01 -5.42
C VAL A 188 6.43 16.26 -5.99
N SER A 189 7.29 16.98 -6.71
CA SER A 189 8.56 16.45 -7.22
C SER A 189 9.75 17.20 -6.63
N TYR A 190 10.83 16.46 -6.41
CA TYR A 190 12.10 16.96 -5.93
C TYR A 190 13.23 16.26 -6.71
N ARG A 191 14.10 17.07 -7.33
CA ARG A 191 15.25 16.59 -8.13
C ARG A 191 14.89 15.50 -9.16
N GLY A 192 13.77 15.67 -9.85
CA GLY A 192 13.33 14.75 -10.92
C GLY A 192 12.52 13.54 -10.47
N PHE A 193 12.42 13.28 -9.17
CA PHE A 193 11.61 12.18 -8.62
C PHE A 193 10.47 12.72 -7.74
N PRO A 194 9.32 12.02 -7.67
CA PRO A 194 8.25 12.44 -6.77
C PRO A 194 8.63 12.23 -5.31
N VAL A 195 8.06 13.04 -4.43
CA VAL A 195 8.19 12.92 -2.98
C VAL A 195 7.00 12.12 -2.46
N TRP A 196 7.28 11.10 -1.66
CA TRP A 196 6.26 10.30 -1.00
C TRP A 196 5.45 11.17 -0.03
N ASP A 197 4.15 11.26 -0.28
CA ASP A 197 3.21 12.21 0.33
C ASP A 197 2.39 11.62 1.48
N PHE A 198 2.58 10.35 1.81
CA PHE A 198 1.85 9.69 2.89
C PHE A 198 2.62 9.70 4.22
N PRO A 199 2.14 10.44 5.24
CA PRO A 199 2.69 10.32 6.59
C PRO A 199 2.43 8.92 7.11
N ALA A 200 3.42 8.28 7.74
CA ALA A 200 3.17 7.02 8.42
C ALA A 200 2.68 7.28 9.84
N ASP A 201 1.92 6.31 10.35
CA ASP A 201 1.43 6.35 11.71
C ASP A 201 2.50 5.94 12.73
N TRP A 202 2.30 6.41 13.95
CA TRP A 202 3.17 6.15 15.11
C TRP A 202 2.52 5.22 16.13
N GLN A 203 1.48 4.48 15.72
CA GLN A 203 0.79 3.55 16.62
C GLN A 203 1.68 2.37 17.03
N GLU A 204 2.58 1.95 16.14
CA GLU A 204 3.63 0.97 16.43
C GLU A 204 5.01 1.60 16.36
N ASP A 205 5.98 0.98 17.06
CA ASP A 205 7.37 1.41 17.04
C ASP A 205 7.96 1.29 15.63
N ARG A 206 8.34 2.44 15.07
CA ARG A 206 8.95 2.50 13.74
C ARG A 206 10.38 1.96 13.79
N LYS A 207 10.67 1.04 12.88
CA LYS A 207 11.99 0.43 12.75
C LYS A 207 12.73 1.07 11.58
N ALA A 208 13.99 1.43 11.83
CA ALA A 208 14.92 1.89 10.81
C ALA A 208 16.22 1.10 10.91
N GLU A 209 16.86 0.85 9.78
CA GLU A 209 18.11 0.11 9.67
C GLU A 209 19.06 0.79 8.68
N TYR A 210 20.36 0.72 8.97
CA TYR A 210 21.41 1.06 8.02
C TYR A 210 22.08 -0.22 7.49
N GLN A 211 21.68 -0.65 6.30
CA GLN A 211 22.21 -1.87 5.68
C GLN A 211 23.46 -1.56 4.85
N ARG A 212 24.53 -2.34 5.01
CA ARG A 212 25.73 -2.28 4.16
C ARG A 212 25.88 -3.55 3.34
N GLN A 213 26.45 -3.44 2.13
CA GLN A 213 26.76 -4.60 1.30
C GLN A 213 28.11 -5.17 1.71
N LEU A 214 28.09 -6.12 2.64
CA LEU A 214 29.28 -6.73 3.21
C LEU A 214 29.49 -8.12 2.60
N LEU A 215 30.66 -8.34 2.03
CA LEU A 215 31.14 -9.64 1.59
C LEU A 215 32.13 -10.16 2.62
N GLU A 216 31.90 -11.37 3.12
CA GLU A 216 32.79 -12.05 4.06
C GLU A 216 33.38 -13.29 3.39
N LEU A 217 34.69 -13.43 3.47
CA LEU A 217 35.46 -14.58 3.02
C LEU A 217 36.09 -15.23 4.26
N ASP A 218 35.52 -16.34 4.68
CA ASP A 218 36.07 -17.18 5.74
C ASP A 218 36.59 -18.50 5.13
N ASN A 219 37.88 -18.78 5.33
CA ASN A 219 38.52 -20.00 4.85
C ASN A 219 38.61 -21.09 5.95
N GLY A 220 38.10 -20.83 7.15
CA GLY A 220 38.06 -21.76 8.29
C GLY A 220 39.39 -21.95 9.03
N TYR A 221 40.48 -21.33 8.58
CA TYR A 221 41.80 -21.44 9.21
C TYR A 221 42.35 -20.08 9.67
N GLY A 222 42.12 -19.03 8.88
CA GLY A 222 42.55 -17.67 9.15
C GLY A 222 41.44 -16.78 9.68
N LEU A 223 41.78 -15.53 9.99
CA LEU A 223 40.78 -14.52 10.30
C LEU A 223 39.90 -14.26 9.07
N PRO A 224 38.55 -14.21 9.23
CA PRO A 224 37.66 -13.86 8.13
C PRO A 224 38.00 -12.49 7.55
N PHE A 225 38.05 -12.40 6.22
CA PHE A 225 38.22 -11.13 5.52
C PHE A 225 36.86 -10.55 5.14
N ARG A 226 36.57 -9.33 5.61
CA ARG A 226 35.29 -8.65 5.35
C ARG A 226 35.51 -7.38 4.56
N THR A 227 34.73 -7.18 3.50
CA THR A 227 34.78 -5.97 2.67
C THR A 227 33.40 -5.38 2.43
N ASP A 228 33.29 -4.04 2.53
CA ASP A 228 32.10 -3.29 2.15
C ASP A 228 32.22 -2.91 0.67
N THR A 229 31.45 -3.60 -0.17
CA THR A 229 31.57 -3.46 -1.63
C THR A 229 30.96 -2.15 -2.13
N ALA A 230 29.90 -1.67 -1.47
CA ALA A 230 29.25 -0.40 -1.80
C ALA A 230 29.93 0.80 -1.13
N LYS A 231 30.68 0.57 -0.04
CA LYS A 231 31.31 1.60 0.80
C LYS A 231 30.31 2.65 1.29
N ARG A 232 29.04 2.27 1.47
CA ARG A 232 27.96 3.12 1.98
C ARG A 232 26.86 2.31 2.66
N ALA A 233 26.13 2.98 3.54
CA ALA A 233 24.90 2.44 4.10
C ALA A 233 23.69 2.79 3.22
N PHE A 234 22.75 1.85 3.11
CA PHE A 234 21.42 2.04 2.57
C PHE A 234 20.45 2.14 3.73
N TYR A 235 19.68 3.22 3.78
CA TYR A 235 18.66 3.41 4.80
C TYR A 235 17.44 2.56 4.47
N LEU A 236 16.95 1.80 5.45
CA LEU A 236 15.68 1.08 5.38
C LEU A 236 14.76 1.61 6.47
N GLN A 237 13.51 1.85 6.14
CA GLN A 237 12.52 2.30 7.11
C GLN A 237 11.18 1.60 6.91
N HIS A 238 10.60 1.17 8.02
CA HIS A 238 9.24 0.65 8.07
C HIS A 238 8.22 1.80 8.11
N HIS A 239 7.23 1.72 7.24
CA HIS A 239 6.07 2.60 7.20
C HIS A 239 4.82 1.76 7.40
N GLN A 240 3.91 2.27 8.23
CA GLN A 240 2.62 1.68 8.51
C GLN A 240 1.56 2.77 8.42
N TRP A 241 0.39 2.39 7.95
CA TRP A 241 -0.75 3.26 7.76
C TRP A 241 -2.02 2.59 8.26
N LEU A 242 -2.79 3.31 9.05
CA LEU A 242 -4.14 3.02 9.48
C LEU A 242 -5.09 3.93 8.70
N LEU A 243 -5.65 3.38 7.63
CA LEU A 243 -6.46 4.12 6.66
C LEU A 243 -7.92 4.06 7.07
N SER A 244 -8.47 5.21 7.47
CA SER A 244 -9.90 5.36 7.72
C SER A 244 -10.62 5.82 6.46
N GLY A 245 -11.67 5.08 6.07
CA GLY A 245 -12.54 5.41 4.96
C GLY A 245 -11.96 5.08 3.57
N ILE A 246 -12.84 5.05 2.58
CA ILE A 246 -12.51 4.58 1.23
C ILE A 246 -11.56 5.54 0.49
N GLU A 247 -11.68 6.85 0.70
CA GLU A 247 -10.84 7.85 0.01
C GLU A 247 -9.35 7.64 0.29
N ASN A 248 -8.98 7.49 1.57
CA ASN A 248 -7.60 7.25 1.99
C ASN A 248 -7.07 5.90 1.50
N GLN A 249 -7.92 4.86 1.54
CA GLN A 249 -7.59 3.53 1.03
C GLN A 249 -7.32 3.55 -0.49
N VAL A 250 -8.18 4.23 -1.25
CA VAL A 250 -8.03 4.40 -2.70
C VAL A 250 -6.77 5.19 -3.00
N LEU A 251 -6.55 6.33 -2.33
CA LEU A 251 -5.40 7.20 -2.60
C LEU A 251 -4.07 6.47 -2.34
N LEU A 252 -3.91 5.78 -1.19
CA LEU A 252 -2.71 5.01 -0.92
C LEU A 252 -2.54 3.88 -1.96
N ARG A 253 -3.61 3.17 -2.28
CA ARG A 253 -3.57 2.12 -3.32
C ARG A 253 -3.12 2.68 -4.66
N GLN A 254 -3.59 3.85 -5.08
CA GLN A 254 -3.15 4.50 -6.33
C GLN A 254 -1.65 4.84 -6.30
N ARG A 255 -1.10 5.27 -5.15
CA ARG A 255 0.34 5.51 -4.97
C ARG A 255 1.15 4.23 -5.07
N LEU A 256 0.68 3.14 -4.45
CA LEU A 256 1.32 1.82 -4.54
C LEU A 256 1.26 1.26 -5.97
N MET A 257 0.14 1.45 -6.67
CA MET A 257 0.01 1.13 -8.09
C MET A 257 1.00 1.92 -8.94
N TRP A 258 1.27 3.18 -8.58
CA TRP A 258 2.28 4.00 -9.26
C TRP A 258 3.70 3.49 -9.01
N LEU A 259 4.05 3.06 -7.79
CA LEU A 259 5.37 2.50 -7.47
C LEU A 259 5.67 1.21 -8.24
N ARG A 260 4.63 0.44 -8.57
CA ARG A 260 4.70 -0.85 -9.27
C ARG A 260 5.61 -1.85 -8.54
N GLY A 261 5.43 -1.97 -7.23
CA GLY A 261 6.29 -2.79 -6.37
C GLY A 261 7.67 -2.16 -6.23
N ARG A 262 8.71 -2.94 -6.48
CA ARG A 262 10.11 -2.49 -6.34
C ARG A 262 10.62 -1.66 -7.52
N GLN A 263 9.80 -1.37 -8.53
CA GLN A 263 10.28 -0.79 -9.80
C GLN A 263 10.66 0.69 -9.69
N ARG A 264 9.77 1.55 -9.18
CA ARG A 264 9.99 3.00 -9.18
C ARG A 264 10.58 3.46 -7.86
N ALA A 265 11.20 4.64 -7.89
CA ALA A 265 11.71 5.31 -6.70
C ALA A 265 10.93 6.60 -6.42
N ALA A 266 10.87 6.96 -5.15
CA ALA A 266 10.35 8.23 -4.65
C ALA A 266 11.22 8.70 -3.49
N TRP A 267 11.30 10.01 -3.29
CA TRP A 267 11.94 10.58 -2.13
C TRP A 267 11.09 10.33 -0.89
N VAL A 268 11.64 9.67 0.12
CA VAL A 268 10.94 9.35 1.37
C VAL A 268 11.66 10.07 2.49
N SER A 269 10.93 10.94 3.19
CA SER A 269 11.41 11.55 4.43
C SER A 269 11.49 10.50 5.53
N HIS A 270 12.50 10.62 6.41
CA HIS A 270 12.60 9.78 7.60
C HIS A 270 11.45 10.04 8.56
N GLN A 271 10.73 11.15 8.39
CA GLN A 271 9.60 11.58 9.22
C GLN A 271 9.99 11.68 10.71
N THR A 272 11.27 11.92 10.99
CA THR A 272 11.87 12.08 12.31
C THR A 272 12.54 13.44 12.41
N ASP A 273 12.66 14.00 13.62
CA ASP A 273 13.43 15.23 13.82
C ASP A 273 14.92 14.87 13.89
N ASP A 274 15.58 14.89 12.73
CA ASP A 274 16.95 14.39 12.58
C ASP A 274 18.01 15.47 12.82
N LEU A 275 17.62 16.75 12.76
CA LEU A 275 18.49 17.90 12.95
C LEU A 275 17.81 18.94 13.81
N THR A 276 18.42 19.27 14.96
CA THR A 276 17.91 20.33 15.84
C THR A 276 18.49 21.69 15.43
N PRO A 277 17.67 22.61 14.86
CA PRO A 277 18.16 23.90 14.40
C PRO A 277 18.48 24.84 15.57
N ILE A 278 19.50 25.68 15.39
CA ILE A 278 19.90 26.75 16.32
C ILE A 278 19.62 28.11 15.70
N ALA A 279 19.98 28.29 14.42
CA ALA A 279 19.78 29.54 13.70
C ALA A 279 19.72 29.29 12.19
N VAL A 280 18.93 30.11 11.50
CA VAL A 280 18.85 30.15 10.03
C VAL A 280 19.33 31.51 9.53
N ASN A 281 20.15 31.52 8.49
CA ASN A 281 20.55 32.72 7.77
C ASN A 281 20.52 32.45 6.26
N GLY A 282 19.34 32.63 5.64
CA GLY A 282 19.12 32.35 4.23
C GLY A 282 19.44 30.89 3.90
N TYR A 283 20.53 30.67 3.17
CA TYR A 283 20.99 29.34 2.74
C TYR A 283 21.85 28.61 3.80
N GLN A 284 22.05 29.20 4.98
CA GLN A 284 22.85 28.61 6.06
C GLN A 284 21.96 28.19 7.21
N LEU A 285 22.07 26.92 7.59
CA LEU A 285 21.42 26.34 8.76
C LEU A 285 22.48 25.97 9.79
N SER A 286 22.43 26.57 10.97
CA SER A 286 23.26 26.15 12.10
C SER A 286 22.45 25.19 12.96
N VAL A 287 23.00 24.03 13.29
CA VAL A 287 22.36 22.95 14.06
C VAL A 287 23.25 22.52 15.22
N ILE A 288 22.66 21.88 16.22
CA ILE A 288 23.44 21.23 17.29
C ILE A 288 24.44 20.24 16.68
N ASN A 289 25.67 20.23 17.20
CA ASN A 289 26.68 19.31 16.70
C ASN A 289 26.29 17.86 17.01
N THR A 290 26.02 17.08 15.96
CA THR A 290 25.68 15.65 16.04
C THR A 290 26.76 14.76 15.41
N GLY A 291 27.87 15.37 14.97
CA GLY A 291 28.92 14.70 14.21
C GLY A 291 28.63 14.51 12.72
N LEU A 292 27.63 15.20 12.16
CA LEU A 292 27.34 15.17 10.72
C LEU A 292 28.53 15.63 9.88
N SER A 293 29.32 16.57 10.41
CA SER A 293 30.54 17.10 9.81
C SER A 293 31.67 16.08 9.73
N LEU A 294 31.74 15.12 10.66
CA LEU A 294 32.75 14.04 10.66
C LEU A 294 32.54 13.06 9.51
N ILE A 295 31.28 12.87 9.10
CA ILE A 295 30.93 11.99 7.98
C ILE A 295 30.78 12.75 6.66
N GLN A 296 31.05 14.07 6.66
CA GLN A 296 30.99 14.96 5.48
C GLN A 296 29.71 14.79 4.64
N TYR A 297 28.58 14.52 5.32
CA TYR A 297 27.32 14.00 4.77
C TYR A 297 27.49 12.75 3.87
N GLN A 298 26.84 11.65 4.23
CA GLN A 298 26.81 10.46 3.36
C GLN A 298 25.63 10.53 2.39
N HIS A 299 25.78 9.90 1.22
CA HIS A 299 24.65 9.67 0.32
C HIS A 299 23.51 8.97 1.07
N GLY A 300 22.28 9.44 0.85
CA GLY A 300 21.11 9.05 1.63
C GLY A 300 20.87 9.86 2.92
N ARG A 301 21.84 10.68 3.36
CA ARG A 301 21.72 11.67 4.45
C ARG A 301 22.22 13.04 4.00
N ARG A 302 21.77 13.46 2.83
CA ARG A 302 22.19 14.71 2.18
C ARG A 302 21.02 15.63 1.83
N ASP A 303 19.88 15.06 1.48
CA ASP A 303 18.65 15.79 1.18
C ASP A 303 17.79 15.87 2.44
N LEU A 304 17.05 16.97 2.57
CA LEU A 304 16.26 17.34 3.73
C LEU A 304 14.81 17.62 3.31
N ALA A 305 13.88 17.22 4.17
CA ALA A 305 12.50 17.68 4.17
C ALA A 305 12.29 18.52 5.44
N VAL A 306 12.04 19.82 5.25
CA VAL A 306 11.79 20.78 6.32
C VAL A 306 10.30 21.02 6.39
N GLN A 307 9.66 20.58 7.47
CA GLN A 307 8.25 20.86 7.72
C GLN A 307 8.15 22.22 8.41
N LEU A 308 7.29 23.09 7.90
CA LEU A 308 6.97 24.37 8.53
C LEU A 308 5.78 24.22 9.47
N VAL A 309 5.64 25.16 10.40
CA VAL A 309 4.54 25.21 11.38
C VAL A 309 3.16 25.32 10.71
N ASP A 310 3.08 25.84 9.49
CA ASP A 310 1.86 25.89 8.68
C ASP A 310 1.52 24.57 7.96
N GLY A 311 2.36 23.54 8.13
CA GLY A 311 2.21 22.22 7.50
C GLY A 311 2.80 22.10 6.09
N THR A 312 3.35 23.18 5.52
CA THR A 312 4.03 23.11 4.22
C THR A 312 5.42 22.50 4.35
N PHE A 313 5.92 21.94 3.23
CA PHE A 313 7.25 21.33 3.18
C PHE A 313 8.18 22.10 2.24
N ILE A 314 9.41 22.35 2.70
CA ILE A 314 10.52 22.82 1.89
C ILE A 314 11.54 21.69 1.74
N TYR A 315 11.95 21.41 0.51
CA TYR A 315 12.93 20.37 0.21
C TYR A 315 14.24 21.01 -0.23
N GLY A 316 15.36 20.53 0.33
CA GLY A 316 16.68 21.12 0.09
C GLY A 316 17.81 20.10 0.22
N ARG A 317 18.94 20.37 -0.41
CA ARG A 317 20.15 19.55 -0.35
C ARG A 317 21.26 20.26 0.40
N ILE A 318 21.95 19.50 1.24
CA ILE A 318 23.20 19.93 1.88
C ILE A 318 24.32 19.95 0.82
N ILE A 319 24.86 21.14 0.58
CA ILE A 319 26.03 21.39 -0.28
C ILE A 319 27.31 21.19 0.51
N ASN A 320 27.36 21.73 1.72
CA ASN A 320 28.54 21.65 2.59
C ASN A 320 28.11 21.54 4.06
N VAL A 321 28.94 20.88 4.86
CA VAL A 321 28.79 20.84 6.32
C VAL A 321 30.15 21.11 6.95
N GLN A 322 30.17 21.96 7.97
CA GLN A 322 31.39 22.29 8.69
C GLN A 322 31.10 22.47 10.18
N GLN A 323 32.01 22.01 11.03
CA GLN A 323 31.97 22.34 12.43
C GLN A 323 32.42 23.79 12.63
N VAL A 324 31.65 24.57 13.39
CA VAL A 324 31.96 25.95 13.74
C VAL A 324 31.84 26.09 15.25
N GLY A 325 32.95 25.90 15.96
CA GLY A 325 32.96 25.81 17.43
C GLY A 325 32.15 24.61 17.92
N GLU A 326 31.12 24.88 18.72
CA GLU A 326 30.27 23.87 19.38
C GLU A 326 29.06 23.43 18.52
N PHE A 327 28.84 24.03 17.35
CA PHE A 327 27.71 23.71 16.46
C PHE A 327 28.18 23.33 15.07
N GLU A 328 27.28 22.74 14.29
CA GLU A 328 27.51 22.41 12.88
C GLU A 328 26.77 23.41 11.99
N ARG A 329 27.43 23.89 10.94
CA ARG A 329 26.84 24.78 9.95
C ARG A 329 26.71 24.06 8.61
N LEU A 330 25.48 23.95 8.15
CA LEU A 330 25.08 23.35 6.89
C LEU A 330 24.83 24.47 5.88
N GLN A 331 25.47 24.37 4.73
CA GLN A 331 25.16 25.18 3.56
C GLN A 331 24.15 24.41 2.70
N LEU A 332 23.01 25.01 2.42
CA LEU A 332 21.93 24.43 1.63
C LEU A 332 21.88 25.05 0.23
N ASP A 333 21.25 24.33 -0.71
CA ASP A 333 20.92 24.83 -2.06
C ASP A 333 19.64 25.68 -2.11
N ILE A 334 18.91 25.72 -1.00
CA ILE A 334 17.68 26.48 -0.82
C ILE A 334 17.79 27.39 0.41
N ALA A 335 17.13 28.54 0.36
CA ALA A 335 16.99 29.40 1.52
C ALA A 335 15.87 28.87 2.43
N LEU A 336 16.11 28.86 3.73
CA LEU A 336 15.10 28.48 4.73
C LEU A 336 14.51 29.74 5.38
N PRO A 337 13.23 29.68 5.82
CA PRO A 337 12.63 30.74 6.62
C PRO A 337 13.27 30.82 8.00
N ALA A 338 12.93 31.87 8.74
CA ALA A 338 13.36 32.02 10.12
C ALA A 338 12.93 30.81 10.99
N ILE A 339 13.74 30.49 12.01
CA ILE A 339 13.65 29.24 12.77
C ILE A 339 12.30 29.02 13.44
N GLU A 340 11.62 30.10 13.84
CA GLU A 340 10.29 30.06 14.45
C GLU A 340 9.19 29.49 13.53
N HIS A 341 9.44 29.44 12.22
CA HIS A 341 8.54 28.84 11.25
C HIS A 341 8.86 27.36 10.98
N ILE A 342 9.96 26.83 11.50
CA ILE A 342 10.38 25.44 11.28
C ILE A 342 9.81 24.56 12.39
N GLN A 343 9.04 23.54 12.02
CA GLN A 343 8.49 22.56 12.94
C GLN A 343 9.44 21.38 13.18
N CYS A 344 9.97 20.79 12.10
CA CYS A 344 10.94 19.70 12.18
C CYS A 344 11.80 19.63 10.91
N ILE A 345 12.99 19.04 11.04
CA ILE A 345 13.89 18.81 9.91
C ILE A 345 14.23 17.32 9.84
N SER A 346 13.76 16.66 8.80
CA SER A 346 14.05 15.25 8.53
C SER A 346 15.03 15.11 7.37
N PHE A 347 15.89 14.09 7.42
CA PHE A 347 16.57 13.61 6.24
C PHE A 347 15.59 12.99 5.26
N MET A 348 15.95 13.02 4.00
CA MET A 348 15.19 12.44 2.91
C MET A 348 16.12 11.55 2.08
N THR A 349 15.64 10.35 1.77
CA THR A 349 16.39 9.36 0.98
C THR A 349 15.57 8.97 -0.23
N LEU A 350 16.20 8.87 -1.40
CA LEU A 350 15.54 8.31 -2.57
C LEU A 350 15.39 6.81 -2.34
N CYS A 351 14.16 6.32 -2.32
CA CYS A 351 13.84 4.97 -1.91
C CYS A 351 12.93 4.28 -2.92
N ARG A 352 12.96 2.96 -2.92
CA ARG A 352 11.93 2.09 -3.52
C ARG A 352 11.30 1.21 -2.44
N GLN A 353 10.19 0.55 -2.78
CA GLN A 353 9.70 -0.53 -1.92
C GLN A 353 10.73 -1.65 -1.83
N ASN A 354 10.79 -2.32 -0.69
CA ASN A 354 11.69 -3.46 -0.46
C ASN A 354 11.03 -4.81 -0.83
N THR A 355 9.72 -4.83 -1.03
CA THR A 355 8.91 -6.00 -1.37
C THR A 355 8.03 -5.74 -2.60
N ASP A 356 7.67 -6.79 -3.33
CA ASP A 356 6.64 -6.75 -4.38
C ASP A 356 5.26 -7.17 -3.86
N ASP A 357 5.14 -7.59 -2.60
CA ASP A 357 3.88 -7.99 -1.99
C ASP A 357 3.50 -6.96 -0.91
N ILE A 358 2.33 -6.34 -1.07
CA ILE A 358 1.76 -5.40 -0.09
C ILE A 358 0.39 -5.91 0.32
N THR A 359 0.19 -6.05 1.62
CA THR A 359 -1.05 -6.57 2.20
C THR A 359 -1.84 -5.45 2.85
N PHE A 360 -3.11 -5.35 2.47
CA PHE A 360 -4.14 -4.57 3.15
C PHE A 360 -4.87 -5.51 4.11
N THR A 361 -4.97 -5.11 5.37
CA THR A 361 -5.69 -5.84 6.40
C THR A 361 -6.92 -5.04 6.80
N TYR A 362 -8.09 -5.52 6.44
CA TYR A 362 -9.38 -4.88 6.69
C TYR A 362 -9.98 -5.36 8.00
N HIS A 363 -10.34 -4.42 8.87
CA HIS A 363 -11.08 -4.70 10.10
C HIS A 363 -12.60 -4.63 9.91
N SER A 364 -13.05 -3.96 8.85
CA SER A 364 -14.46 -3.84 8.49
C SER A 364 -14.60 -3.61 6.98
N GLY A 365 -15.83 -3.46 6.51
CA GLY A 365 -16.14 -3.23 5.10
C GLY A 365 -15.60 -1.90 4.54
N ARG A 366 -16.08 -1.52 3.36
CA ARG A 366 -15.57 -0.42 2.53
C ARG A 366 -15.24 0.88 3.27
N ASP A 367 -16.17 1.38 4.07
CA ASP A 367 -16.03 2.69 4.74
C ASP A 367 -15.33 2.58 6.10
N GLY A 368 -14.77 1.39 6.37
CA GLY A 368 -14.10 1.03 7.59
C GLY A 368 -12.63 1.41 7.66
N VAL A 369 -11.90 0.63 8.46
CA VAL A 369 -10.46 0.83 8.71
C VAL A 369 -9.66 -0.30 8.07
N ALA A 370 -8.57 0.07 7.39
CA ALA A 370 -7.60 -0.86 6.83
C ALA A 370 -6.17 -0.52 7.28
N GLU A 371 -5.40 -1.55 7.63
CA GLU A 371 -3.97 -1.43 7.93
C GLU A 371 -3.14 -1.84 6.73
N VAL A 372 -2.08 -1.08 6.45
CA VAL A 372 -1.11 -1.37 5.39
C VAL A 372 0.27 -1.05 5.90
N SER A 373 1.26 -1.89 5.56
CA SER A 373 2.65 -1.58 5.85
C SER A 373 3.56 -1.89 4.67
N THR A 374 4.71 -1.21 4.64
CA THR A 374 5.78 -1.47 3.70
C THR A 374 7.11 -1.05 4.27
N VAL A 375 8.20 -1.52 3.65
CA VAL A 375 9.55 -1.07 3.95
C VAL A 375 10.08 -0.35 2.73
N PHE A 376 10.52 0.89 2.93
CA PHE A 376 11.27 1.62 1.92
C PHE A 376 12.76 1.35 2.11
N ARG A 377 13.46 1.14 0.99
CA ARG A 377 14.90 0.93 0.94
C ARG A 377 15.54 1.99 0.06
N GLY A 378 16.55 2.65 0.59
CA GLY A 378 17.36 3.63 -0.11
C GLY A 378 18.04 3.05 -1.35
N VAL A 379 18.09 3.85 -2.40
CA VAL A 379 18.83 3.59 -3.64
C VAL A 379 19.91 4.65 -3.84
N ARG A 380 20.75 4.49 -4.87
CA ARG A 380 21.79 5.46 -5.20
C ARG A 380 21.21 6.58 -6.06
N ASP A 381 20.83 7.68 -5.43
CA ASP A 381 20.22 8.85 -6.08
C ASP A 381 21.11 9.47 -7.17
N GLU A 382 22.43 9.33 -7.05
CA GLU A 382 23.37 9.87 -8.04
C GLU A 382 23.50 9.05 -9.34
N LEU A 383 22.84 7.89 -9.43
CA LEU A 383 22.88 6.99 -10.59
C LEU A 383 21.51 6.83 -11.27
N GLU A 384 20.49 7.52 -10.77
CA GLU A 384 19.08 7.41 -11.20
C GLU A 384 18.67 8.47 -12.23
#